data_AF-A0A7K3F4Q7-F1
#
_entry.id   AF-A0A7K3F4Q7-F1
#
_cell.length_a   1.000
_cell.length_b   1.000
_cell.length_c   1.000
_cell.angle_alpha   90.00
_cell.angle_beta   90.00
_cell.angle_gamma   90.00
#
_symmetry.space_group_name_H-M   'P 1'
#
loop_
_entity.id
_entity.type
_entity.pdbx_description
1 polymer ?
#
loop_
_entity_poly.entity_id
_entity_poly.type
_entity_poly.pdbx_seq_one_letter_code
_entity_poly.pdbx_strand_id
1 'polypeptide(L)'
;HAARLMHRAGEQAVRDVLALCARLGVPGGPRPGDQLMAARSPAGLTALARQARAARELGLDIPVLTAADVRARVGVPYRAALLHRPAATLDPAALTGALARACAGKGVRFYRRSPLLAVRPGDLVGPELVLPHGRLYAGQAVLAVNSAAAALDLPVGTVLPLEVYAVATEPLSRAAYEALGGPAGHAVVDAVPLAPYFRLLPDRGLVAGGGTATVPGGLGP
;
A
#
# COMPACT_ATOMS: atom_id res chain seq x y z
N HIS A 1 -2.97 24.15 1.95
CA HIS A 1 -1.82 24.00 1.03
C HIS A 1 -1.17 22.61 1.12
N ALA A 2 -0.71 22.17 2.31
CA ALA A 2 -0.03 20.88 2.49
C ALA A 2 -0.85 19.64 2.05
N ALA A 3 -2.14 19.54 2.41
CA ALA A 3 -2.99 18.41 2.02
C ALA A 3 -3.07 18.21 0.49
N ARG A 4 -3.17 19.29 -0.27
CA ARG A 4 -3.17 19.26 -1.75
C ARG A 4 -1.82 18.76 -2.30
N LEU A 5 -0.71 19.20 -1.70
CA LEU A 5 0.62 18.72 -2.11
C LEU A 5 0.80 17.23 -1.83
N MET A 6 0.37 16.75 -0.65
CA MET A 6 0.43 15.34 -0.30
C MET A 6 -0.42 14.49 -1.24
N HIS A 7 -1.62 14.94 -1.61
CA HIS A 7 -2.45 14.25 -2.58
C HIS A 7 -1.76 14.11 -3.93
N ARG A 8 -1.24 15.22 -4.48
CA ARG A 8 -0.50 15.21 -5.75
C ARG A 8 0.77 14.36 -5.70
N ALA A 9 1.48 14.34 -4.57
CA ALA A 9 2.61 13.47 -4.37
C ALA A 9 2.21 11.98 -4.41
N GLY A 10 1.04 11.63 -3.86
CA GLY A 10 0.47 10.29 -3.97
C GLY A 10 0.16 9.89 -5.41
N GLU A 11 -0.50 10.76 -6.18
CA GLU A 11 -0.75 10.53 -7.61
C GLU A 11 0.55 10.38 -8.41
N GLN A 12 1.56 11.19 -8.08
CA GLN A 12 2.86 11.13 -8.71
C GLN A 12 3.58 9.81 -8.38
N ALA A 13 3.52 9.36 -7.12
CA ALA A 13 4.09 8.09 -6.72
C ALA A 13 3.48 6.91 -7.50
N VAL A 14 2.17 6.92 -7.78
CA VAL A 14 1.55 5.90 -8.64
C VAL A 14 2.17 5.92 -10.03
N ARG A 15 2.30 7.10 -10.66
CA ARG A 15 2.92 7.23 -11.99
C ARG A 15 4.38 6.78 -11.99
N ASP A 16 5.13 7.15 -10.97
CA ASP A 16 6.55 6.79 -10.84
C ASP A 16 6.72 5.27 -10.67
N VAL A 17 5.87 4.63 -9.88
CA VAL A 17 5.87 3.17 -9.71
C VAL A 17 5.50 2.47 -11.02
N LEU A 18 4.51 2.97 -11.77
CA LEU A 18 4.16 2.41 -13.08
C LEU A 18 5.34 2.49 -14.06
N ALA A 19 5.98 3.66 -14.16
CA ALA A 19 7.15 3.86 -15.01
C ALA A 19 8.34 3.00 -14.56
N LEU A 20 8.54 2.86 -13.24
CA LEU A 20 9.57 2.00 -12.66
C LEU A 20 9.34 0.53 -13.00
N CYS A 21 8.11 0.05 -12.87
CA CYS A 21 7.76 -1.32 -13.23
C CYS A 21 8.04 -1.62 -14.71
N ALA A 22 7.69 -0.69 -15.60
CA ALA A 22 7.97 -0.81 -17.03
C ALA A 22 9.48 -0.87 -17.30
N ARG A 23 10.25 0.04 -16.70
CA ARG A 23 11.72 0.09 -16.85
C ARG A 23 12.43 -1.15 -16.31
N LEU A 24 11.91 -1.76 -15.25
CA LEU A 24 12.51 -2.94 -14.62
C LEU A 24 12.01 -4.28 -15.19
N GLY A 25 11.02 -4.26 -16.08
CA GLY A 25 10.40 -5.48 -16.62
C GLY A 25 9.79 -6.35 -15.52
N VAL A 26 9.01 -5.75 -14.61
CA VAL A 26 8.39 -6.47 -13.49
C VAL A 26 7.48 -7.59 -14.01
N PRO A 27 7.70 -8.87 -13.61
CA PRO A 27 6.85 -9.98 -14.03
C PRO A 27 5.38 -9.74 -13.71
N GLY A 28 4.50 -10.02 -14.67
CA GLY A 28 3.06 -9.78 -14.56
C GLY A 28 2.63 -8.31 -14.68
N GLY A 29 3.57 -7.37 -14.55
CA GLY A 29 3.34 -5.93 -14.64
C GLY A 29 2.37 -5.37 -13.59
N PRO A 30 2.32 -4.04 -13.45
CA PRO A 30 1.23 -3.41 -12.74
C PRO A 30 -0.04 -3.44 -13.61
N ARG A 31 -1.19 -3.39 -12.96
CA ARG A 31 -2.51 -3.23 -13.57
C ARG A 31 -3.03 -1.82 -13.27
N PRO A 32 -2.89 -0.86 -14.19
CA PRO A 32 -3.57 0.41 -14.09
C PRO A 32 -5.07 0.20 -14.01
N GLY A 33 -5.75 1.09 -13.29
CA GLY A 33 -7.19 1.06 -13.14
C GLY A 33 -7.65 2.16 -12.21
N ASP A 34 -8.87 2.03 -11.71
CA ASP A 34 -9.42 2.97 -10.75
C ASP A 34 -9.39 2.41 -9.33
N GLN A 35 -9.19 3.27 -8.33
CA GLN A 35 -9.47 2.92 -6.94
C GLN A 35 -10.80 3.55 -6.51
N LEU A 36 -11.72 2.72 -6.05
CA LEU A 36 -13.01 3.13 -5.51
C LEU A 36 -12.94 3.08 -3.99
N MET A 37 -12.96 4.25 -3.34
CA MET A 37 -13.22 4.32 -1.90
C MET A 37 -14.73 4.35 -1.67
N ALA A 38 -15.31 3.18 -1.41
CA ALA A 38 -16.75 2.94 -1.50
C ALA A 38 -17.39 2.76 -0.11
N ALA A 39 -18.64 3.17 0.04
CA ALA A 39 -19.36 3.09 1.32
C ALA A 39 -20.71 2.37 1.19
N ARG A 40 -21.02 1.49 2.15
CA ARG A 40 -22.34 0.86 2.34
C ARG A 40 -23.06 1.36 3.58
N SER A 41 -22.32 1.62 4.66
CA SER A 41 -22.87 2.02 5.95
C SER A 41 -23.18 3.53 6.00
N PRO A 42 -24.13 3.99 6.83
CA PRO A 42 -24.37 5.41 7.06
C PRO A 42 -23.13 6.17 7.55
N ALA A 43 -22.33 5.53 8.41
CA ALA A 43 -21.08 6.10 8.91
C ALA A 43 -20.05 6.29 7.77
N GLY A 44 -19.89 5.28 6.90
CA GLY A 44 -18.99 5.36 5.75
C GLY A 44 -19.43 6.43 4.75
N LEU A 45 -20.75 6.57 4.50
CA LEU A 45 -21.27 7.65 3.65
C LEU A 45 -21.00 9.04 4.23
N THR A 46 -21.09 9.18 5.56
CA THR A 46 -20.75 10.43 6.24
C THR A 46 -19.26 10.74 6.10
N ALA A 47 -18.39 9.75 6.28
CA ALA A 47 -16.95 9.90 6.08
C ALA A 47 -16.61 10.30 4.63
N LEU A 48 -17.22 9.62 3.66
CA LEU A 48 -17.06 9.87 2.23
C LEU A 48 -17.51 11.29 1.87
N ALA A 49 -18.67 11.75 2.37
CA ALA A 49 -19.16 13.10 2.13
C ALA A 49 -18.21 14.18 2.69
N ARG A 50 -17.59 13.93 3.85
CA ARG A 50 -16.55 14.82 4.42
C ARG A 50 -15.32 14.86 3.53
N GLN A 51 -14.84 13.71 3.05
CA GLN A 51 -13.71 13.65 2.11
C GLN A 51 -14.02 14.34 0.78
N ALA A 52 -15.22 14.14 0.21
CA ALA A 52 -15.67 14.80 -1.02
C ALA A 52 -15.72 16.33 -0.88
N ARG A 53 -16.14 16.83 0.28
CA ARG A 53 -16.13 18.25 0.59
C ARG A 53 -14.70 18.79 0.66
N ALA A 54 -13.82 18.12 1.41
CA ALA A 54 -12.42 18.51 1.52
C ALA A 54 -11.71 18.50 0.16
N ALA A 55 -11.98 17.50 -0.69
CA ALA A 55 -11.43 17.43 -2.05
C ALA A 55 -11.83 18.65 -2.89
N ARG A 56 -13.11 19.03 -2.87
CA ARG A 56 -13.62 20.23 -3.57
C ARG A 56 -12.99 21.52 -3.04
N GLU A 57 -12.91 21.68 -1.73
CA GLU A 57 -12.28 22.85 -1.09
C GLU A 57 -10.78 22.97 -1.43
N LEU A 58 -10.11 21.84 -1.68
CA LEU A 58 -8.71 21.78 -2.10
C LEU A 58 -8.52 21.87 -3.63
N GLY A 59 -9.59 21.88 -4.42
CA GLY A 59 -9.55 21.87 -5.89
C GLY A 59 -8.96 20.57 -6.46
N LEU A 60 -9.26 19.43 -5.82
CA LEU A 60 -8.85 18.09 -6.27
C LEU A 60 -9.95 17.45 -7.12
N ASP A 61 -9.57 16.83 -8.24
CA ASP A 61 -10.49 16.10 -9.11
C ASP A 61 -10.71 14.67 -8.59
N ILE A 62 -11.62 14.55 -7.61
CA ILE A 62 -12.03 13.26 -7.03
C ILE A 62 -13.55 13.13 -7.21
N PRO A 63 -14.02 12.53 -8.31
CA PRO A 63 -15.44 12.39 -8.58
C PRO A 63 -16.15 11.55 -7.51
N VAL A 64 -17.37 11.95 -7.16
CA VAL A 64 -18.29 11.13 -6.36
C VAL A 64 -19.13 10.28 -7.31
N LEU A 65 -19.09 8.97 -7.12
CA LEU A 65 -19.89 8.00 -7.87
C LEU A 65 -21.18 7.68 -7.13
N THR A 66 -22.28 7.61 -7.88
CA THR A 66 -23.56 7.11 -7.37
C THR A 66 -23.53 5.60 -7.18
N ALA A 67 -24.53 5.03 -6.50
CA ALA A 67 -24.68 3.57 -6.41
C ALA A 67 -24.74 2.88 -7.79
N ALA A 68 -25.38 3.53 -8.77
CA ALA A 68 -25.47 3.01 -10.14
C ALA A 68 -24.09 3.03 -10.83
N ASP A 69 -23.34 4.12 -10.69
CA ASP A 69 -21.99 4.25 -11.25
C ASP A 69 -21.01 3.23 -10.67
N VAL A 70 -21.15 2.95 -9.36
CA VAL A 70 -20.34 1.91 -8.70
C VAL A 70 -20.76 0.53 -9.22
N ARG A 71 -22.06 0.22 -9.28
CA ARG A 71 -22.56 -1.07 -9.76
C ARG A 71 -22.16 -1.38 -11.21
N ALA A 72 -22.06 -0.35 -12.05
CA ALA A 72 -21.59 -0.48 -13.43
C ALA A 72 -20.09 -0.86 -13.54
N ARG A 73 -19.30 -0.61 -12.49
CA ARG A 73 -17.86 -0.94 -12.42
C ARG A 73 -17.60 -2.22 -11.66
N VAL A 74 -18.26 -2.37 -10.51
CA VAL A 74 -18.13 -3.50 -9.59
C VAL A 74 -19.51 -3.85 -9.04
N GLY A 75 -19.96 -5.08 -9.24
CA GLY A 75 -21.30 -5.59 -8.93
C GLY A 75 -21.62 -5.73 -7.44
N VAL A 76 -20.92 -5.00 -6.57
CA VAL A 76 -21.11 -4.99 -5.12
C VAL A 76 -22.08 -3.86 -4.73
N PRO A 77 -23.03 -4.08 -3.80
CA PRO A 77 -24.09 -3.13 -3.48
C PRO A 77 -23.61 -1.94 -2.61
N TYR A 78 -22.62 -1.18 -3.09
CA TYR A 78 -22.20 0.10 -2.51
C TYR A 78 -23.21 1.21 -2.81
N ARG A 79 -23.31 2.18 -1.90
CA ARG A 79 -24.26 3.31 -2.01
C ARG A 79 -23.63 4.55 -2.65
N ALA A 80 -22.32 4.72 -2.51
CA ALA A 80 -21.52 5.75 -3.18
C ALA A 80 -20.04 5.37 -3.13
N ALA A 81 -19.21 6.00 -3.97
CA ALA A 81 -17.75 5.91 -3.89
C ALA A 81 -17.07 7.24 -4.23
N LEU A 82 -15.85 7.45 -3.73
CA LEU A 82 -14.90 8.39 -4.34
C LEU A 82 -14.04 7.65 -5.35
N LEU A 83 -13.88 8.25 -6.52
CA LEU A 83 -13.07 7.70 -7.59
C LEU A 83 -11.67 8.32 -7.57
N HIS A 84 -10.67 7.52 -7.21
CA HIS A 84 -9.27 7.95 -7.19
C HIS A 84 -8.56 7.50 -8.46
N ARG A 85 -7.94 8.47 -9.14
CA ARG A 85 -7.10 8.29 -10.32
C ARG A 85 -5.93 9.29 -10.26
N PRO A 86 -4.73 8.95 -10.75
CA PRO A 86 -4.34 7.62 -11.24
C PRO A 86 -4.31 6.60 -10.11
N ALA A 87 -4.62 5.33 -10.43
CA ALA A 87 -4.48 4.21 -9.53
C ALA A 87 -3.96 2.98 -10.28
N ALA A 88 -3.40 2.03 -9.52
CA ALA A 88 -2.95 0.76 -10.04
C ALA A 88 -2.87 -0.28 -8.93
N THR A 89 -2.96 -1.54 -9.31
CA THR A 89 -2.61 -2.68 -8.45
C THR A 89 -1.39 -3.40 -9.02
N LEU A 90 -0.63 -4.08 -8.19
CA LEU A 90 0.54 -4.84 -8.62
C LEU A 90 0.82 -6.01 -7.68
N ASP A 91 1.72 -6.90 -8.08
CA ASP A 91 2.33 -7.88 -7.20
C ASP A 91 3.52 -7.24 -6.46
N PRO A 92 3.41 -7.00 -5.13
CA PRO A 92 4.47 -6.37 -4.36
C PRO A 92 5.74 -7.24 -4.29
N ALA A 93 5.61 -8.58 -4.31
CA ALA A 93 6.76 -9.48 -4.31
C ALA A 93 7.50 -9.42 -5.65
N ALA A 94 6.77 -9.38 -6.76
CA ALA A 94 7.36 -9.24 -8.09
C ALA A 94 8.13 -7.91 -8.24
N LEU A 95 7.54 -6.79 -7.80
CA LEU A 95 8.21 -5.48 -7.81
C LEU A 95 9.45 -5.49 -6.90
N THR A 96 9.34 -6.01 -5.67
CA THR A 96 10.47 -6.09 -4.73
C THR A 96 11.61 -6.94 -5.31
N GLY A 97 11.29 -8.08 -5.92
CA GLY A 97 12.27 -8.94 -6.58
C GLY A 97 12.96 -8.26 -7.77
N ALA A 98 12.21 -7.52 -8.60
CA ALA A 98 12.76 -6.76 -9.71
C ALA A 98 13.69 -5.63 -9.23
N LEU A 99 13.30 -4.91 -8.18
CA LEU A 99 14.14 -3.89 -7.54
C LEU A 99 15.42 -4.48 -6.98
N ALA A 100 15.33 -5.61 -6.26
CA ALA A 100 16.50 -6.28 -5.71
C ALA A 100 17.48 -6.71 -6.81
N ARG A 101 16.99 -7.29 -7.91
CA ARG A 101 17.83 -7.65 -9.07
C ARG A 101 18.49 -6.43 -9.71
N ALA A 102 17.74 -5.34 -9.88
CA ALA A 102 18.26 -4.11 -10.47
C ALA A 102 19.35 -3.46 -9.60
N CYS A 103 19.16 -3.45 -8.28
CA CYS A 103 20.17 -2.98 -7.33
C CYS A 103 21.41 -3.88 -7.31
N ALA A 104 21.24 -5.21 -7.31
CA ALA A 104 22.35 -6.15 -7.37
C ALA A 104 23.19 -5.97 -8.65
N GLY A 105 22.54 -5.75 -9.79
CA GLY A 105 23.21 -5.42 -11.05
C GLY A 105 24.03 -4.12 -11.02
N LYS A 106 23.80 -3.25 -10.03
CA LYS A 106 24.58 -2.02 -9.77
C LYS A 106 25.61 -2.19 -8.64
N GLY A 107 25.86 -3.41 -8.18
CA GLY A 107 26.84 -3.70 -7.13
C GLY A 107 26.32 -3.63 -5.69
N VAL A 108 25.00 -3.44 -5.49
CA VAL A 108 24.42 -3.52 -4.13
C VAL A 108 24.53 -4.94 -3.60
N ARG A 109 25.06 -5.08 -2.39
CA ARG A 109 25.17 -6.37 -1.68
C ARG A 109 24.01 -6.54 -0.72
N PHE A 110 23.33 -7.68 -0.80
CA PHE A 110 22.23 -8.03 0.10
C PHE A 110 22.71 -9.06 1.13
N TYR A 111 22.58 -8.71 2.40
CA TYR A 111 22.83 -9.60 3.52
C TYR A 111 21.49 -10.04 4.10
N ARG A 112 21.22 -11.34 4.06
CA ARG A 112 20.01 -11.95 4.62
C ARG A 112 20.34 -12.57 5.97
N ARG A 113 19.35 -12.69 6.85
CA ARG A 113 19.52 -13.24 8.21
C ARG A 113 20.57 -12.48 9.04
N SER A 114 20.65 -11.17 8.80
CA SER A 114 21.54 -10.25 9.49
C SER A 114 20.70 -9.15 10.16
N PRO A 115 19.86 -9.51 11.17
CA PRO A 115 19.00 -8.53 11.82
C PRO A 115 19.84 -7.48 12.54
N LEU A 116 19.44 -6.21 12.38
CA LEU A 116 20.01 -5.12 13.17
C LEU A 116 19.46 -5.23 14.59
N LEU A 117 20.34 -5.16 15.59
CA LEU A 117 19.98 -5.24 17.00
C LEU A 117 20.00 -3.87 17.68
N ALA A 118 20.86 -2.97 17.23
CA ALA A 118 20.94 -1.61 17.75
C ALA A 118 21.63 -0.68 16.74
N VAL A 119 21.33 0.61 16.84
CA VAL A 119 22.05 1.70 16.17
C VAL A 119 22.67 2.57 17.25
N ARG A 120 23.99 2.77 17.21
CA ARG A 120 24.70 3.64 18.15
C ARG A 120 25.32 4.83 17.42
N PRO A 121 25.40 6.00 18.07
CA PRO A 121 26.29 7.05 17.61
C PRO A 121 27.70 6.47 17.47
N GLY A 122 28.35 6.72 16.34
CA GLY A 122 29.75 6.33 16.15
C GLY A 122 30.65 7.55 16.15
N ASP A 123 31.88 7.36 16.63
CA ASP A 123 32.73 8.49 17.03
C ASP A 123 33.57 9.08 15.88
N LEU A 124 33.77 8.34 14.78
CA LEU A 124 34.73 8.73 13.73
C LEU A 124 34.29 8.48 12.26
N VAL A 125 33.40 7.51 11.99
CA VAL A 125 33.08 7.07 10.61
C VAL A 125 31.58 7.09 10.30
N GLY A 126 30.73 7.54 11.23
CA GLY A 126 29.26 7.47 11.14
C GLY A 126 28.65 6.42 12.08
N PRO A 127 27.36 6.10 11.97
CA PRO A 127 26.67 5.22 12.93
C PRO A 127 27.30 3.82 13.01
N GLU A 128 27.35 3.28 14.23
CA GLU A 128 27.67 1.88 14.48
C GLU A 128 26.38 1.05 14.44
N LEU A 129 26.36 0.03 13.59
CA LEU A 129 25.28 -0.93 13.44
C LEU A 129 25.67 -2.23 14.14
N VAL A 130 24.89 -2.66 15.14
CA VAL A 130 25.15 -3.87 15.91
C VAL A 130 24.33 -5.04 15.36
N LEU A 131 25.00 -6.17 15.09
CA LEU A 131 24.41 -7.40 14.57
C LEU A 131 24.74 -8.58 15.51
N PRO A 132 24.07 -9.76 15.38
CA PRO A 132 24.32 -10.91 16.26
C PRO A 132 25.77 -11.41 16.31
N HIS A 133 26.52 -11.21 15.22
CA HIS A 133 27.88 -11.75 15.07
C HIS A 133 28.93 -10.67 14.75
N GLY A 134 28.64 -9.40 15.06
CA GLY A 134 29.61 -8.34 14.82
C GLY A 134 29.00 -6.94 14.75
N ARG A 135 29.81 -6.00 14.27
CA ARG A 135 29.46 -4.60 14.13
C ARG A 135 29.82 -4.12 12.73
N LEU A 136 29.04 -3.21 12.20
CA LEU A 136 29.30 -2.56 10.92
C LEU A 136 29.30 -1.04 11.10
N TYR A 137 30.33 -0.39 10.56
CA TYR A 137 30.42 1.07 10.52
C TYR A 137 30.12 1.55 9.10
N ALA A 138 29.30 2.59 8.99
CA ALA A 138 28.95 3.17 7.69
C ALA A 138 28.99 4.70 7.78
N GLY A 139 29.47 5.35 6.71
CA GLY A 139 29.43 6.82 6.58
C GLY A 139 28.02 7.39 6.74
N GLN A 140 27.03 6.67 6.23
CA GLN A 140 25.61 6.99 6.36
C GLN A 140 24.81 5.69 6.48
N ALA A 141 23.70 5.74 7.22
CA ALA A 141 22.73 4.65 7.32
C ALA A 141 21.33 5.17 7.02
N VAL A 142 20.58 4.43 6.19
CA VAL A 142 19.16 4.67 5.93
C VAL A 142 18.35 3.51 6.52
N LEU A 143 17.48 3.81 7.48
CA LEU A 143 16.71 2.81 8.22
C LEU A 143 15.31 2.67 7.62
N ALA A 144 15.11 1.63 6.80
CA ALA A 144 13.84 1.31 6.16
C ALA A 144 13.13 0.13 6.87
N VAL A 145 13.00 0.22 8.19
CA VAL A 145 12.62 -0.90 9.08
C VAL A 145 11.15 -0.89 9.54
N ASN A 146 10.36 0.08 9.10
CA ASN A 146 8.93 0.23 9.42
C ASN A 146 8.65 0.08 10.93
N SER A 147 7.71 -0.77 11.34
CA SER A 147 7.30 -0.95 12.75
C SER A 147 8.40 -1.49 13.67
N ALA A 148 9.48 -2.05 13.12
CA ALA A 148 10.63 -2.46 13.92
C ALA A 148 11.48 -1.27 14.43
N ALA A 149 11.16 -0.04 14.04
CA ALA A 149 11.85 1.16 14.51
C ALA A 149 11.81 1.32 16.04
N ALA A 150 10.68 0.96 16.67
CA ALA A 150 10.53 1.02 18.13
C ALA A 150 11.48 0.04 18.84
N ALA A 151 11.65 -1.17 18.30
CA ALA A 151 12.57 -2.17 18.86
C ALA A 151 14.05 -1.81 18.70
N LEU A 152 14.36 -0.78 17.90
CA LEU A 152 15.70 -0.26 17.67
C LEU A 152 15.95 1.08 18.37
N ASP A 153 15.03 1.51 19.24
CA ASP A 153 15.08 2.81 19.96
C ASP A 153 15.31 4.00 19.02
N LEU A 154 14.80 3.91 17.79
CA LEU A 154 14.94 5.00 16.83
C LEU A 154 14.06 6.18 17.26
N PRO A 155 14.51 7.44 17.04
CA PRO A 155 13.75 8.63 17.40
C PRO A 155 12.60 8.89 16.41
N VAL A 156 11.73 7.90 16.25
CA VAL A 156 10.50 7.99 15.49
C VAL A 156 9.36 8.38 16.44
N GLY A 157 8.30 8.98 15.90
CA GLY A 157 7.08 9.20 16.67
C GLY A 157 6.38 7.90 17.06
N THR A 158 5.14 7.98 17.53
CA THR A 158 4.35 6.79 17.88
C THR A 158 4.16 5.88 16.67
N VAL A 159 4.65 4.63 16.75
CA VAL A 159 4.44 3.59 15.76
C VAL A 159 3.67 2.44 16.41
N LEU A 160 2.46 2.17 15.91
CA LEU A 160 1.63 1.06 16.36
C LEU A 160 1.71 -0.08 15.34
N PRO A 161 2.34 -1.22 15.66
CA PRO A 161 2.29 -2.39 14.81
C PRO A 161 0.89 -2.99 14.84
N LEU A 162 0.32 -3.22 13.67
CA LEU A 162 -0.96 -3.89 13.48
C LEU A 162 -0.76 -5.14 12.64
N GLU A 163 -1.34 -6.23 13.10
CA GLU A 163 -1.48 -7.45 12.29
C GLU A 163 -2.80 -7.35 11.52
N VAL A 164 -2.67 -7.45 10.20
CA VAL A 164 -3.80 -7.49 9.28
C VAL A 164 -3.66 -8.70 8.36
N TYR A 165 -4.79 -9.31 8.04
CA TYR A 165 -4.83 -10.50 7.21
C TYR A 165 -5.40 -10.19 5.83
N ALA A 166 -4.93 -10.94 4.85
CA ALA A 166 -5.49 -10.96 3.51
C ALA A 166 -5.64 -12.41 3.04
N VAL A 167 -6.66 -12.66 2.24
CA VAL A 167 -6.98 -13.95 1.64
C VAL A 167 -6.90 -13.81 0.13
N ALA A 168 -6.29 -14.80 -0.51
CA ALA A 168 -6.34 -14.98 -1.95
C ALA A 168 -7.28 -16.16 -2.28
N THR A 169 -8.08 -16.02 -3.33
CA THR A 169 -8.96 -17.09 -3.81
C THR A 169 -8.34 -17.82 -4.98
N GLU A 170 -8.85 -19.03 -5.25
CA GLU A 170 -8.74 -19.65 -6.58
C GLU A 170 -9.42 -18.77 -7.65
N PRO A 171 -9.15 -19.01 -8.96
CA PRO A 171 -9.79 -18.29 -10.04
C PRO A 171 -11.32 -18.31 -9.94
N LEU A 172 -11.92 -17.11 -9.94
CA LEU A 172 -13.37 -16.97 -9.93
C LEU A 172 -14.00 -17.52 -11.23
N SER A 173 -15.28 -17.86 -11.15
CA SER A 173 -16.08 -18.10 -12.34
C SER A 173 -16.03 -16.87 -13.26
N ARG A 174 -16.13 -17.08 -14.57
CA ARG A 174 -16.11 -15.96 -15.52
C ARG A 174 -17.19 -14.92 -15.20
N ALA A 175 -18.40 -15.38 -14.88
CA ALA A 175 -19.50 -14.49 -14.52
C ALA A 175 -19.18 -13.62 -13.28
N ALA A 176 -18.60 -14.20 -12.23
CA ALA A 176 -18.21 -13.45 -11.03
C ALA A 176 -17.04 -12.49 -11.31
N TYR A 177 -16.06 -12.91 -12.10
CA TYR A 177 -14.93 -12.06 -12.52
C TYR A 177 -15.42 -10.82 -13.28
N GLU A 178 -16.27 -11.00 -14.30
CA GLU A 178 -16.84 -9.90 -15.08
C GLU A 178 -17.74 -9.00 -14.21
N ALA A 179 -18.56 -9.60 -13.34
CA ALA A 179 -19.40 -8.85 -12.41
C ALA A 179 -18.58 -7.96 -11.46
N LEU A 180 -17.34 -8.33 -11.13
CA LEU A 180 -16.43 -7.54 -10.29
C LEU A 180 -15.52 -6.60 -11.08
N GLY A 181 -15.83 -6.32 -12.35
CA GLY A 181 -15.10 -5.38 -13.20
C GLY A 181 -14.00 -6.00 -14.06
N GLY A 182 -13.83 -7.33 -13.98
CA GLY A 182 -13.00 -8.13 -14.85
C GLY A 182 -11.61 -7.52 -15.11
N PRO A 183 -11.26 -7.26 -16.39
CA PRO A 183 -9.91 -6.80 -16.73
C PRO A 183 -9.66 -5.32 -16.41
N ALA A 184 -10.68 -4.53 -16.06
CA ALA A 184 -10.58 -3.07 -15.90
C ALA A 184 -9.64 -2.61 -14.75
N GLY A 185 -9.22 -3.54 -13.88
CA GLY A 185 -8.20 -3.25 -12.87
C GLY A 185 -8.73 -2.44 -11.67
N HIS A 186 -10.05 -2.42 -11.45
CA HIS A 186 -10.65 -1.76 -10.31
C HIS A 186 -10.17 -2.38 -8.99
N ALA A 187 -9.79 -1.52 -8.05
CA ALA A 187 -9.57 -1.87 -6.65
C ALA A 187 -10.61 -1.16 -5.80
N VAL A 188 -11.16 -1.86 -4.81
CA VAL A 188 -12.18 -1.30 -3.93
C VAL A 188 -11.65 -1.27 -2.51
N VAL A 189 -11.86 -0.15 -1.82
CA VAL A 189 -11.59 0.04 -0.41
C VAL A 189 -12.88 0.50 0.26
N ASP A 190 -13.35 -0.23 1.26
CA ASP A 190 -14.54 0.14 2.04
C ASP A 190 -14.20 1.29 3.00
N ALA A 191 -15.02 2.33 3.02
CA ALA A 191 -14.83 3.55 3.79
C ALA A 191 -15.21 3.38 5.27
N VAL A 192 -14.72 2.31 5.89
CA VAL A 192 -14.86 1.99 7.32
C VAL A 192 -13.47 1.79 7.94
N PRO A 193 -13.34 1.85 9.28
CA PRO A 193 -12.06 1.61 9.96
C PRO A 193 -11.40 0.31 9.50
N LEU A 194 -10.06 0.34 9.41
CA LEU A 194 -9.22 -0.77 8.92
C LEU A 194 -9.49 -1.19 7.46
N ALA A 195 -10.26 -0.37 6.74
CA ALA A 195 -10.34 -0.29 5.29
C ALA A 195 -10.38 -1.66 4.58
N PRO A 196 -11.39 -2.52 4.84
CA PRO A 196 -11.56 -3.76 4.10
C PRO A 196 -11.50 -3.48 2.60
N TYR A 197 -10.72 -4.26 1.87
CA TYR A 197 -10.48 -4.02 0.46
C TYR A 197 -10.55 -5.32 -0.33
N PHE A 198 -10.75 -5.19 -1.64
CA PHE A 198 -10.49 -6.27 -2.56
C PHE A 198 -9.98 -5.75 -3.92
N ARG A 199 -9.30 -6.64 -4.64
CA ARG A 199 -8.90 -6.45 -6.04
C ARG A 199 -8.87 -7.79 -6.77
N LEU A 200 -9.09 -7.75 -8.08
CA LEU A 200 -8.93 -8.91 -8.94
C LEU A 200 -7.47 -9.13 -9.33
N LEU A 201 -7.10 -10.40 -9.50
CA LEU A 201 -5.80 -10.86 -9.99
C LEU A 201 -5.86 -11.15 -11.51
N PRO A 202 -4.70 -11.16 -12.21
CA PRO A 202 -4.64 -11.48 -13.63
C PRO A 202 -5.21 -12.85 -14.01
N ASP A 203 -5.12 -13.84 -13.12
CA ASP A 203 -5.60 -15.21 -13.29
C ASP A 203 -7.10 -15.38 -12.94
N ARG A 204 -7.81 -14.28 -12.72
CA ARG A 204 -9.20 -14.20 -12.22
C ARG A 204 -9.35 -14.57 -10.74
N GLY A 205 -8.27 -14.76 -10.01
CA GLY A 205 -8.34 -14.81 -8.55
C GLY A 205 -8.74 -13.45 -7.96
N LEU A 206 -9.01 -13.43 -6.66
CA LEU A 206 -9.29 -12.22 -5.90
C LEU A 206 -8.40 -12.19 -4.67
N VAL A 207 -7.89 -11.01 -4.33
CA VAL A 207 -7.27 -10.75 -3.02
C VAL A 207 -8.17 -9.80 -2.27
N ALA A 208 -8.54 -10.16 -1.05
CA ALA A 208 -9.24 -9.30 -0.11
C ALA A 208 -8.52 -9.27 1.24
N GLY A 209 -8.59 -8.15 1.96
CA GLY A 209 -7.96 -8.02 3.27
C GLY A 209 -8.47 -6.78 4.00
N GLY A 210 -7.80 -6.46 5.11
CA GLY A 210 -8.27 -5.41 6.02
C GLY A 210 -9.37 -5.93 6.96
N GLY A 211 -10.15 -5.03 7.54
CA GLY A 211 -11.10 -5.41 8.59
C GLY A 211 -10.39 -5.59 9.93
N THR A 212 -10.71 -6.60 10.74
CA THR A 212 -10.18 -6.71 12.10
C THR A 212 -8.65 -6.75 12.13
N ALA A 213 -8.06 -5.93 13.00
CA ALA A 213 -6.63 -5.92 13.28
C ALA A 213 -6.39 -6.37 14.72
N THR A 214 -5.29 -7.08 14.92
CA THR A 214 -4.78 -7.43 16.25
C THR A 214 -3.50 -6.67 16.53
N VAL A 215 -3.25 -6.37 17.81
CA VAL A 215 -1.92 -5.93 18.24
C VAL A 215 -1.10 -7.21 18.46
N PRO A 216 0.12 -7.33 17.91
CA PRO A 216 0.96 -8.50 18.14
C PRO A 216 1.13 -8.76 19.64
N GLY A 217 1.01 -10.03 20.05
CA GLY A 217 1.28 -10.43 21.44
C GLY A 217 2.75 -10.16 21.81
N GLY A 218 3.00 -9.61 23.01
CA GLY A 218 4.35 -9.34 23.52
C GLY A 218 4.83 -7.89 23.37
N LEU A 219 3.98 -6.97 22.91
CA LEU A 219 4.25 -5.52 22.86
C LEU A 219 3.35 -4.74 23.83
N GLY A 220 3.26 -5.22 25.07
CA GLY A 220 2.82 -4.41 26.22
C GLY A 220 4.02 -3.77 26.90
N PRO A 221 3.83 -2.69 27.68
CA PRO A 221 4.90 -2.09 28.47
C PRO A 221 5.55 -3.07 29.44
#